data_AF-A0AAV0U7W5-F1
#
_entry.id   AF-A0AAV0U7W5-F1
#
_cell.length_a   1.000
_cell.length_b   1.000
_cell.length_c   1.000
_cell.angle_alpha   90.00
_cell.angle_beta   90.00
_cell.angle_gamma   90.00
#
_symmetry.space_group_name_H-M   'P 1'
#
loop_
_entity.id
_entity.type
_entity.pdbx_description
1 polymer ?
#
loop_
_entity_poly.entity_id
_entity_poly.type
_entity_poly.pdbx_seq_one_letter_code
_entity_poly.pdbx_strand_id
1 'polypeptide(L)'
;MRVYSLVFLTSSALSSRVDGVLEPASSNVTALDFPAVVRPLPDNDDDATASRSSTRDGPPDADERGIFDFLSIISKPMRERVELQNLRNRVLVNDLDAALRNEELRELYRRYEASDQSLIDHLTKRYRAENMARVFSTALKASKDNPARFQEPATTVEKLAMDQLTSWQKEKKKLSDVFDILKLDDTRHGTSTLQANLASRKIRAFINYSKLTAAENGEMAYLDVLIKRYGGEAQFLLLLRAAKNDHPLSVHVLQVEDDFWKMCALNGVAPSTAFDKVWPGLFKTEWFDEKMVGRMVKYVNDYNKNKPAAQPITVIDVLQQKLGGEKRLVNFLFRMNIPNAMLQNMSPSEKNRYWSWTNEVSKGIMSNFIHELFQRWYSKTFKPTEHLQERIGHLDAAVQVVIKLKYADFYNRRRTPPE
;
A
#
# COMPACT_ATOMS: atom_id res chain seq x y z
N MET A 1 40.96 -5.87 -38.38
CA MET A 1 39.84 -5.65 -37.44
C MET A 1 39.73 -4.14 -37.25
N ARG A 2 39.08 -3.41 -38.16
CA ARG A 2 37.64 -3.02 -38.14
C ARG A 2 37.19 -2.54 -36.75
N VAL A 3 36.65 -1.34 -36.51
CA VAL A 3 36.25 -0.19 -37.35
C VAL A 3 35.63 0.85 -36.38
N TYR A 4 36.04 2.13 -36.44
CA TYR A 4 35.25 3.39 -36.18
C TYR A 4 34.65 3.62 -34.77
N SER A 5 34.42 4.81 -34.20
CA SER A 5 34.65 6.26 -34.40
C SER A 5 34.12 6.93 -33.11
N LEU A 6 34.77 7.90 -32.44
CA LEU A 6 34.84 9.34 -32.76
C LEU A 6 33.45 10.01 -32.89
N VAL A 7 33.20 11.03 -32.04
CA VAL A 7 32.68 12.39 -32.36
C VAL A 7 31.67 12.98 -31.33
N PHE A 8 32.17 14.04 -30.67
CA PHE A 8 31.57 15.33 -30.28
C PHE A 8 30.23 15.46 -29.51
N LEU A 9 30.41 15.97 -28.28
CA LEU A 9 29.70 17.13 -27.72
C LEU A 9 29.69 18.31 -28.69
N THR A 10 28.50 18.83 -29.04
CA THR A 10 28.32 20.24 -29.38
C THR A 10 26.97 20.76 -28.90
N SER A 11 27.07 21.82 -28.09
CA SER A 11 26.29 23.06 -28.10
C SER A 11 24.81 23.08 -27.74
N SER A 12 24.60 23.82 -26.65
CA SER A 12 23.44 24.54 -26.19
C SER A 12 22.71 25.42 -27.23
N ALA A 13 21.47 25.75 -26.83
CA ALA A 13 20.71 26.97 -27.10
C ALA A 13 19.93 27.09 -28.41
N LEU A 14 18.60 27.07 -28.27
CA LEU A 14 17.73 28.06 -28.91
C LEU A 14 16.49 28.28 -28.04
N SER A 15 16.43 29.50 -27.51
CA SER A 15 15.27 30.13 -26.90
C SER A 15 14.45 30.78 -28.01
N SER A 16 13.13 30.56 -28.03
CA SER A 16 12.18 31.61 -28.44
C SER A 16 10.74 31.22 -28.08
N ARG A 17 10.19 32.02 -27.17
CA ARG A 17 8.80 32.54 -27.09
C ARG A 17 7.75 31.91 -27.99
N VAL A 18 6.61 31.54 -27.39
CA VAL A 18 5.29 32.02 -27.83
C VAL A 18 4.38 32.12 -26.59
N ASP A 19 3.99 33.36 -26.26
CA ASP A 19 2.80 33.66 -25.47
C ASP A 19 1.56 33.26 -26.28
N GLY A 20 0.63 32.54 -25.67
CA GLY A 20 -0.59 32.11 -26.33
C GLY A 20 -1.68 31.77 -25.32
N VAL A 21 -2.45 32.80 -24.97
CA VAL A 21 -3.76 32.70 -24.33
C VAL A 21 -4.68 31.87 -25.21
N LEU A 22 -5.26 30.79 -24.69
CA LEU A 22 -6.43 30.14 -25.27
C LEU A 22 -7.40 29.74 -24.15
N GLU A 23 -8.51 30.48 -24.10
CA GLU A 23 -9.76 30.08 -23.45
C GLU A 23 -10.39 28.86 -24.15
N PRO A 24 -11.23 28.09 -23.43
CA PRO A 24 -11.71 26.79 -23.88
C PRO A 24 -12.88 26.89 -24.86
N ALA A 25 -12.76 26.19 -25.99
CA ALA A 25 -13.90 25.89 -26.86
C ALA A 25 -14.81 24.86 -26.18
N SER A 26 -16.08 25.24 -26.00
CA SER A 26 -17.17 24.37 -25.60
C SER A 26 -17.54 23.42 -26.74
N SER A 27 -17.67 22.13 -26.42
CA SER A 27 -18.24 21.14 -27.34
C SER A 27 -19.57 20.63 -26.77
N ASN A 28 -20.66 21.24 -27.24
CA ASN A 28 -21.99 20.65 -27.25
C ASN A 28 -21.97 19.44 -28.18
N VAL A 29 -22.31 18.25 -27.66
CA VAL A 29 -22.58 17.07 -28.48
C VAL A 29 -24.06 16.73 -28.35
N THR A 30 -24.75 16.96 -29.45
CA THR A 30 -26.15 16.64 -29.73
C THR A 30 -26.35 15.12 -29.76
N ALA A 31 -27.38 14.66 -29.06
CA ALA A 31 -27.87 13.28 -29.10
C ALA A 31 -28.47 12.96 -30.47
N LEU A 32 -28.14 11.78 -31.01
CA LEU A 32 -28.73 11.23 -32.23
C LEU A 32 -29.79 10.19 -31.85
N ASP A 33 -31.03 10.51 -32.18
CA ASP A 33 -32.19 9.62 -32.22
C ASP A 33 -32.00 8.51 -33.27
N PHE A 34 -32.41 7.28 -32.93
CA PHE A 34 -32.69 6.23 -33.90
C PHE A 34 -34.14 5.73 -33.71
N PRO A 35 -34.94 5.64 -34.79
CA PRO A 35 -36.31 5.18 -34.70
C PRO A 35 -36.43 3.65 -34.66
N ALA A 36 -37.52 3.25 -34.03
CA ALA A 36 -38.01 1.90 -33.80
C ALA A 36 -38.29 1.10 -35.08
N VAL A 37 -38.48 -0.21 -34.90
CA VAL A 37 -39.55 -1.08 -35.46
C VAL A 37 -38.98 -2.48 -35.69
N VAL A 38 -39.47 -3.49 -34.95
CA VAL A 38 -39.84 -4.82 -35.50
C VAL A 38 -40.97 -5.42 -34.64
N ARG A 39 -41.92 -6.03 -35.34
CA ARG A 39 -43.24 -6.55 -34.95
C ARG A 39 -43.20 -7.92 -34.22
N PRO A 40 -44.28 -8.30 -33.52
CA PRO A 40 -44.46 -9.62 -32.88
C PRO A 40 -45.16 -10.62 -33.82
N LEU A 41 -44.99 -11.92 -33.57
CA LEU A 41 -45.68 -13.05 -34.22
C LEU A 41 -45.40 -14.35 -33.42
N PRO A 42 -46.24 -15.40 -33.51
CA PRO A 42 -47.47 -15.54 -32.72
C PRO A 42 -47.49 -16.83 -31.88
N ASP A 43 -48.54 -16.93 -31.05
CA ASP A 43 -48.98 -18.12 -30.33
C ASP A 43 -49.27 -19.30 -31.27
N ASN A 44 -48.97 -20.51 -30.79
CA ASN A 44 -49.49 -21.78 -31.28
C ASN A 44 -49.83 -22.64 -30.06
N ASP A 45 -51.12 -22.65 -29.72
CA ASP A 45 -51.78 -23.80 -29.14
C ASP A 45 -52.01 -24.83 -30.25
N ASP A 46 -51.70 -26.11 -29.99
CA ASP A 46 -52.67 -27.20 -30.13
C ASP A 46 -52.04 -28.59 -29.92
N ASP A 47 -52.79 -29.34 -29.13
CA ASP A 47 -53.15 -30.75 -29.29
C ASP A 47 -52.46 -31.90 -28.54
N ALA A 48 -53.38 -32.71 -28.01
CA ALA A 48 -53.24 -33.86 -27.17
C ALA A 48 -52.74 -35.10 -27.93
N THR A 49 -52.07 -36.01 -27.21
CA THR A 49 -52.31 -37.45 -27.42
C THR A 49 -51.90 -38.26 -26.19
N ALA A 50 -52.83 -39.13 -25.80
CA ALA A 50 -52.75 -40.04 -24.68
C ALA A 50 -51.62 -41.07 -24.80
N SER A 51 -51.05 -41.48 -23.66
CA SER A 51 -50.38 -42.77 -23.53
C SER A 51 -50.48 -43.34 -22.11
N ARG A 52 -51.41 -44.30 -22.01
CA ARG A 52 -51.51 -45.47 -21.13
C ARG A 52 -50.55 -45.57 -19.93
N SER A 53 -51.15 -45.57 -18.74
CA SER A 53 -50.60 -46.19 -17.53
C SER A 53 -50.51 -47.70 -17.69
N SER A 54 -49.32 -48.27 -17.51
CA SER A 54 -49.12 -49.70 -17.27
C SER A 54 -48.62 -49.86 -15.83
N THR A 55 -49.52 -50.27 -14.95
CA THR A 55 -49.22 -50.73 -13.59
C THR A 55 -48.66 -52.15 -13.72
N ARG A 56 -47.38 -52.33 -13.38
CA ARG A 56 -46.72 -53.64 -13.28
C ARG A 56 -46.22 -53.79 -11.85
N ASP A 57 -47.04 -54.40 -11.01
CA ASP A 57 -46.65 -54.90 -9.70
C ASP A 57 -45.84 -56.19 -9.90
N GLY A 58 -44.53 -56.11 -9.69
CA GLY A 58 -43.62 -57.24 -9.58
C GLY A 58 -42.68 -57.00 -8.40
N PRO A 59 -42.35 -58.04 -7.60
CA PRO A 59 -41.45 -57.90 -6.46
C PRO A 59 -40.05 -57.51 -6.96
N PRO A 60 -39.31 -56.66 -6.22
CA PRO A 60 -38.03 -56.13 -6.69
C PRO A 60 -36.96 -57.22 -6.68
N ASP A 61 -36.52 -57.62 -7.88
CA ASP A 61 -35.35 -58.47 -8.08
C ASP A 61 -34.09 -57.74 -7.56
N ALA A 62 -33.27 -58.48 -6.81
CA ALA A 62 -32.09 -57.97 -6.13
C ALA A 62 -30.94 -57.55 -7.06
N ASP A 63 -31.08 -57.77 -8.38
CA ASP A 63 -30.02 -57.56 -9.37
C ASP A 63 -30.00 -56.14 -9.99
N GLU A 64 -31.03 -55.31 -9.77
CA GLU A 64 -31.05 -53.93 -10.29
C GLU A 64 -30.31 -52.91 -9.41
N ARG A 65 -29.85 -53.30 -8.22
CA ARG A 65 -29.07 -52.41 -7.34
C ARG A 65 -27.67 -52.11 -7.89
N GLY A 66 -27.11 -52.98 -8.73
CA GLY A 66 -25.77 -52.77 -9.32
C GLY A 66 -25.75 -51.73 -10.44
N ILE A 67 -26.84 -51.57 -11.20
CA ILE A 67 -26.92 -50.67 -12.35
C ILE A 67 -27.14 -49.21 -11.90
N PHE A 68 -27.91 -49.00 -10.83
CA PHE A 68 -28.09 -47.67 -10.23
C PHE A 68 -26.79 -47.12 -9.63
N ASP A 69 -25.98 -47.96 -8.99
CA ASP A 69 -24.66 -47.54 -8.50
C ASP A 69 -23.71 -47.18 -9.66
N PHE A 70 -23.71 -47.95 -10.75
CA PHE A 70 -22.85 -47.67 -11.91
C PHE A 70 -23.24 -46.37 -12.66
N LEU A 71 -24.55 -46.10 -12.80
CA LEU A 71 -25.03 -44.85 -13.41
C LEU A 71 -24.80 -43.63 -12.50
N SER A 72 -24.82 -43.81 -11.18
CA SER A 72 -24.45 -42.74 -10.24
C SER A 72 -22.95 -42.37 -10.37
N ILE A 73 -22.09 -43.35 -10.62
CA ILE A 73 -20.64 -43.16 -10.82
C ILE A 73 -20.35 -42.43 -12.13
N ILE A 74 -21.09 -42.70 -13.21
CA ILE A 74 -20.85 -42.06 -14.53
C ILE A 74 -21.53 -40.68 -14.62
N SER A 75 -22.71 -40.50 -14.02
CA SER A 75 -23.47 -39.24 -14.12
C SER A 75 -22.88 -38.09 -13.30
N LYS A 76 -22.19 -38.39 -12.19
CA LYS A 76 -21.58 -37.39 -11.31
C LYS A 76 -20.51 -36.51 -12.01
N PRO A 77 -19.48 -37.07 -12.68
CA PRO A 77 -18.49 -36.25 -13.40
C PRO A 77 -19.09 -35.52 -14.62
N MET A 78 -20.16 -36.04 -15.23
CA MET A 78 -20.86 -35.36 -16.33
C MET A 78 -21.63 -34.13 -15.83
N ARG A 79 -22.32 -34.22 -14.69
CA ARG A 79 -23.08 -33.11 -14.11
C ARG A 79 -22.16 -31.97 -13.65
N GLU A 80 -21.02 -32.28 -13.04
CA GLU A 80 -19.99 -31.31 -12.65
C GLU A 80 -19.40 -30.57 -13.87
N ARG A 81 -19.15 -31.29 -14.97
CA ARG A 81 -18.69 -30.67 -16.23
C ARG A 81 -19.74 -29.71 -16.81
N VAL A 82 -21.01 -30.04 -16.74
CA VAL A 82 -22.12 -29.20 -17.25
C VAL A 82 -22.30 -27.94 -16.41
N GLU A 83 -22.25 -28.03 -15.07
CA GLU A 83 -22.34 -26.85 -14.20
C GLU A 83 -21.12 -25.93 -14.36
N LEU A 84 -19.91 -26.50 -14.48
CA LEU A 84 -18.70 -25.72 -14.82
C LEU A 84 -18.80 -25.11 -16.22
N GLN A 85 -19.42 -25.79 -17.18
CA GLN A 85 -19.71 -25.22 -18.51
C GLN A 85 -20.73 -24.07 -18.44
N ASN A 86 -21.72 -24.16 -17.55
CA ASN A 86 -22.70 -23.10 -17.34
C ASN A 86 -22.05 -21.88 -16.66
N LEU A 87 -21.22 -22.08 -15.64
CA LEU A 87 -20.36 -21.04 -15.05
C LEU A 87 -19.42 -20.44 -16.11
N ARG A 88 -18.82 -21.27 -16.96
CA ARG A 88 -17.92 -20.89 -18.05
C ARG A 88 -18.56 -19.93 -19.06
N ASN A 89 -19.87 -20.07 -19.32
CA ASN A 89 -20.59 -19.26 -20.31
C ASN A 89 -21.21 -17.99 -19.72
N ARG A 90 -21.39 -17.93 -18.38
CA ARG A 90 -22.11 -16.82 -17.72
C ARG A 90 -21.20 -15.77 -17.08
N VAL A 91 -19.93 -16.07 -16.78
CA VAL A 91 -19.09 -15.21 -15.94
C VAL A 91 -17.91 -14.64 -16.73
N LEU A 92 -18.00 -13.35 -17.08
CA LEU A 92 -16.83 -12.58 -17.52
C LEU A 92 -15.86 -12.40 -16.34
N VAL A 93 -14.55 -12.27 -16.61
CA VAL A 93 -13.52 -12.05 -15.59
C VAL A 93 -13.81 -10.82 -14.71
N ASN A 94 -14.57 -9.85 -15.23
CA ASN A 94 -14.99 -8.65 -14.52
C ASN A 94 -16.15 -8.90 -13.53
N ASP A 95 -16.99 -9.91 -13.80
CA ASP A 95 -18.12 -10.29 -12.96
C ASP A 95 -17.78 -11.44 -12.00
N LEU A 96 -16.51 -11.85 -11.97
CA LEU A 96 -16.05 -12.96 -11.14
C LEU A 96 -16.35 -12.71 -9.64
N ASP A 97 -16.22 -11.48 -9.13
CA ASP A 97 -16.56 -11.16 -7.73
C ASP A 97 -18.07 -11.38 -7.44
N ALA A 98 -18.94 -11.00 -8.37
CA ALA A 98 -20.39 -11.21 -8.25
C ALA A 98 -20.75 -12.69 -8.38
N ALA A 99 -20.14 -13.38 -9.35
CA ALA A 99 -20.34 -14.81 -9.57
C ALA A 99 -19.88 -15.65 -8.38
N LEU A 100 -18.79 -15.25 -7.69
CA LEU A 100 -18.30 -15.97 -6.52
C LEU A 100 -19.17 -15.79 -5.27
N ARG A 101 -20.17 -14.90 -5.31
CA ARG A 101 -21.14 -14.70 -4.22
C ARG A 101 -22.47 -15.41 -4.45
N ASN A 102 -22.62 -16.11 -5.58
CA ASN A 102 -23.83 -16.84 -5.94
C ASN A 102 -23.99 -18.12 -5.09
N GLU A 103 -25.22 -18.47 -4.73
CA GLU A 103 -25.58 -19.72 -4.05
C GLU A 103 -25.15 -20.96 -4.86
N GLU A 104 -25.17 -20.88 -6.20
CA GLU A 104 -24.65 -21.92 -7.08
C GLU A 104 -23.18 -22.26 -6.79
N LEU A 105 -22.34 -21.26 -6.50
CA LEU A 105 -20.93 -21.52 -6.15
C LEU A 105 -20.82 -22.13 -4.75
N ARG A 106 -21.67 -21.74 -3.80
CA ARG A 106 -21.66 -22.36 -2.46
C ARG A 106 -21.93 -23.84 -2.56
N GLU A 107 -22.93 -24.22 -3.37
CA GLU A 107 -23.27 -25.61 -3.61
C GLU A 107 -22.15 -26.35 -4.35
N LEU A 108 -21.57 -25.73 -5.38
CA LEU A 108 -20.40 -26.29 -6.06
C LEU A 108 -19.23 -26.50 -5.10
N TYR A 109 -18.96 -25.53 -4.22
CA TYR A 109 -17.91 -25.62 -3.22
C TYR A 109 -18.15 -26.80 -2.26
N ARG A 110 -19.38 -26.98 -1.74
CA ARG A 110 -19.71 -28.12 -0.86
C ARG A 110 -19.46 -29.46 -1.55
N ARG A 111 -19.79 -29.57 -2.85
CA ARG A 111 -19.55 -30.80 -3.61
C ARG A 111 -18.06 -31.09 -3.78
N TYR A 112 -17.27 -30.05 -4.05
CA TYR A 112 -15.82 -30.19 -4.15
C TYR A 112 -15.17 -30.51 -2.79
N GLU A 113 -15.65 -29.92 -1.70
CA GLU A 113 -15.21 -30.22 -0.32
C GLU A 113 -15.51 -31.69 0.06
N ALA A 114 -16.56 -32.28 -0.51
CA ALA A 114 -16.88 -33.71 -0.39
C ALA A 114 -16.15 -34.62 -1.40
N SER A 115 -15.28 -34.06 -2.24
CA SER A 115 -14.53 -34.78 -3.26
C SER A 115 -13.02 -34.67 -3.02
N ASP A 116 -12.22 -35.54 -3.66
CA ASP A 116 -10.76 -35.39 -3.69
C ASP A 116 -10.28 -34.29 -4.66
N GLN A 117 -11.19 -33.58 -5.33
CA GLN A 117 -10.85 -32.54 -6.28
C GLN A 117 -10.73 -31.17 -5.63
N SER A 118 -9.78 -30.37 -6.11
CA SER A 118 -9.59 -28.98 -5.70
C SER A 118 -10.39 -28.04 -6.61
N LEU A 119 -11.40 -27.37 -6.05
CA LEU A 119 -12.16 -26.34 -6.77
C LEU A 119 -11.25 -25.18 -7.16
N ILE A 120 -10.31 -24.80 -6.28
CA ILE A 120 -9.40 -23.70 -6.54
C ILE A 120 -8.45 -24.00 -7.71
N ASP A 121 -8.01 -25.25 -7.87
CA ASP A 121 -7.14 -25.63 -9.00
C ASP A 121 -7.91 -25.54 -10.32
N HIS A 122 -9.17 -25.97 -10.33
CA HIS A 122 -10.06 -25.83 -11.49
C HIS A 122 -10.30 -24.37 -11.86
N LEU A 123 -10.64 -23.53 -10.87
CA LEU A 123 -10.86 -22.09 -11.08
C LEU A 123 -9.59 -21.39 -11.55
N THR A 124 -8.44 -21.74 -10.97
CA THR A 124 -7.13 -21.18 -11.34
C THR A 124 -6.74 -21.55 -12.77
N LYS A 125 -6.96 -22.80 -13.18
CA LYS A 125 -6.72 -23.25 -14.55
C LYS A 125 -7.62 -22.52 -15.56
N ARG A 126 -8.84 -22.17 -15.16
CA ARG A 126 -9.82 -21.49 -16.02
C ARG A 126 -9.60 -19.98 -16.12
N TYR A 127 -9.52 -19.30 -14.99
CA TYR A 127 -9.52 -17.84 -14.90
C TYR A 127 -8.12 -17.25 -14.74
N ARG A 128 -7.09 -18.09 -14.56
CA ARG A 128 -5.71 -17.75 -14.24
C ARG A 128 -5.56 -17.23 -12.81
N ALA A 129 -4.45 -17.59 -12.18
CA ALA A 129 -4.17 -17.29 -10.78
C ALA A 129 -4.17 -15.79 -10.48
N GLU A 130 -3.67 -14.94 -11.38
CA GLU A 130 -3.61 -13.50 -11.15
C GLU A 130 -5.01 -12.86 -11.01
N ASN A 131 -6.00 -13.42 -11.70
CA ASN A 131 -7.38 -12.93 -11.65
C ASN A 131 -8.09 -13.46 -10.40
N MET A 132 -7.87 -14.72 -10.04
CA MET A 132 -8.40 -15.30 -8.80
C MET A 132 -7.87 -14.54 -7.59
N ALA A 133 -6.56 -14.28 -7.53
CA ALA A 133 -5.93 -13.53 -6.46
C ALA A 133 -6.48 -12.09 -6.33
N ARG A 134 -6.79 -11.43 -7.45
CA ARG A 134 -7.44 -10.11 -7.44
C ARG A 134 -8.79 -10.17 -6.72
N VAL A 135 -9.61 -11.18 -7.02
CA VAL A 135 -10.94 -11.35 -6.41
C VAL A 135 -10.83 -11.74 -4.94
N PHE A 136 -9.91 -12.65 -4.60
CA PHE A 136 -9.73 -13.15 -3.24
C PHE A 136 -8.98 -12.23 -2.28
N SER A 137 -8.24 -11.26 -2.81
CA SER A 137 -7.42 -10.33 -2.02
C SER A 137 -8.18 -9.65 -0.88
N THR A 138 -9.47 -9.36 -1.03
CA THR A 138 -10.28 -8.67 -0.02
C THR A 138 -11.03 -9.62 0.92
N ALA A 139 -11.02 -10.93 0.63
CA ALA A 139 -11.77 -11.90 1.40
C ALA A 139 -11.09 -12.20 2.74
N LEU A 140 -9.78 -12.44 2.71
CA LEU A 140 -9.05 -12.85 3.91
C LEU A 140 -8.93 -11.72 4.93
N LYS A 141 -9.39 -11.99 6.15
CA LYS A 141 -9.27 -11.11 7.31
C LYS A 141 -8.13 -11.57 8.21
N ALA A 142 -7.32 -10.63 8.66
CA ALA A 142 -6.33 -10.90 9.70
C ALA A 142 -7.04 -11.25 11.02
N SER A 143 -6.47 -12.18 11.78
CA SER A 143 -6.97 -12.51 13.11
C SER A 143 -6.83 -11.32 14.06
N LYS A 144 -7.84 -11.14 14.92
CA LYS A 144 -7.83 -10.10 15.97
C LYS A 144 -6.73 -10.35 16.99
N ASP A 145 -6.49 -11.62 17.32
CA ASP A 145 -5.53 -12.03 18.36
C ASP A 145 -4.11 -12.16 17.81
N ASN A 146 -3.98 -12.40 16.50
CA ASN A 146 -2.68 -12.48 15.85
C ASN A 146 -2.78 -11.94 14.40
N PRO A 147 -2.34 -10.70 14.13
CA PRO A 147 -2.39 -10.11 12.79
C PRO A 147 -1.44 -10.78 11.77
N ALA A 148 -0.57 -11.70 12.21
CA ALA A 148 0.23 -12.58 11.36
C ALA A 148 -0.51 -13.88 10.98
N ARG A 149 -1.70 -14.13 11.53
CA ARG A 149 -2.57 -15.25 11.18
C ARG A 149 -3.87 -14.77 10.56
N PHE A 150 -4.52 -15.64 9.79
CA PHE A 150 -5.84 -15.37 9.26
C PHE A 150 -6.92 -15.86 10.22
N GLN A 151 -8.09 -15.21 10.20
CA GLN A 151 -9.28 -15.76 10.82
C GLN A 151 -9.70 -17.03 10.09
N GLU A 152 -10.41 -17.92 10.77
CA GLU A 152 -11.06 -19.04 10.10
C GLU A 152 -12.01 -18.51 9.02
N PRO A 153 -11.94 -19.06 7.79
CA PRO A 153 -12.78 -18.59 6.69
C PRO A 153 -14.25 -18.90 6.97
N ALA A 154 -15.08 -17.86 7.08
CA ALA A 154 -16.51 -17.98 7.39
C ALA A 154 -17.39 -18.01 6.14
N THR A 155 -16.88 -17.55 5.01
CA THR A 155 -17.59 -17.52 3.72
C THR A 155 -16.90 -18.39 2.67
N THR A 156 -17.64 -18.85 1.67
CA THR A 156 -17.08 -19.61 0.54
C THR A 156 -15.94 -18.88 -0.17
N VAL A 157 -16.03 -17.55 -0.29
CA VAL A 157 -14.99 -16.73 -0.90
C VAL A 157 -13.74 -16.68 -0.02
N GLU A 158 -13.89 -16.58 1.30
CA GLU A 158 -12.78 -16.67 2.26
C GLU A 158 -12.13 -18.07 2.24
N LYS A 159 -12.95 -19.14 2.14
CA LYS A 159 -12.45 -20.51 2.03
C LYS A 159 -11.63 -20.69 0.76
N LEU A 160 -12.15 -20.32 -0.40
CA LEU A 160 -11.43 -20.37 -1.68
C LEU A 160 -10.15 -19.52 -1.68
N ALA A 161 -10.18 -18.35 -1.03
CA ALA A 161 -9.01 -17.51 -0.87
C ALA A 161 -7.93 -18.23 -0.04
N MET A 162 -8.31 -18.93 1.03
CA MET A 162 -7.41 -19.73 1.85
C MET A 162 -6.87 -20.94 1.08
N ASP A 163 -7.73 -21.64 0.33
CA ASP A 163 -7.35 -22.77 -0.51
C ASP A 163 -6.31 -22.37 -1.55
N GLN A 164 -6.42 -21.17 -2.13
CA GLN A 164 -5.43 -20.64 -3.07
C GLN A 164 -4.05 -20.51 -2.43
N LEU A 165 -3.98 -19.90 -1.23
CA LEU A 165 -2.71 -19.73 -0.53
C LEU A 165 -2.14 -21.08 -0.08
N THR A 166 -3.00 -21.97 0.41
CA THR A 166 -2.62 -23.31 0.87
C THR A 166 -2.17 -24.18 -0.29
N SER A 167 -2.78 -24.07 -1.47
CA SER A 167 -2.36 -24.73 -2.70
C SER A 167 -0.94 -24.29 -3.08
N TRP A 168 -0.65 -22.99 -3.10
CA TRP A 168 0.71 -22.48 -3.34
C TRP A 168 1.72 -23.00 -2.30
N GLN A 169 1.33 -23.08 -1.03
CA GLN A 169 2.17 -23.62 0.03
C GLN A 169 2.44 -25.13 -0.15
N LYS A 170 1.40 -25.93 -0.46
CA LYS A 170 1.51 -27.37 -0.72
C LYS A 170 2.41 -27.66 -1.94
N GLU A 171 2.30 -26.83 -2.97
CA GLU A 171 3.17 -26.85 -4.15
C GLU A 171 4.59 -26.31 -3.88
N LYS A 172 4.88 -25.89 -2.65
CA LYS A 172 6.16 -25.30 -2.22
C LYS A 172 6.59 -24.11 -3.10
N LYS A 173 5.64 -23.28 -3.52
CA LYS A 173 5.93 -22.07 -4.31
C LYS A 173 6.77 -21.12 -3.47
N LYS A 174 7.87 -20.64 -4.04
CA LYS A 174 8.66 -19.57 -3.44
C LYS A 174 7.93 -18.24 -3.60
N LEU A 175 8.29 -17.26 -2.78
CA LEU A 175 7.75 -15.90 -2.92
C LEU A 175 8.05 -15.32 -4.32
N SER A 176 9.22 -15.63 -4.91
CA SER A 176 9.51 -15.26 -6.30
C SER A 176 8.49 -15.82 -7.30
N ASP A 177 8.08 -17.08 -7.10
CA ASP A 177 7.16 -17.76 -8.02
C ASP A 177 5.77 -17.15 -7.89
N VAL A 178 5.32 -16.87 -6.67
CA VAL A 178 4.02 -16.21 -6.44
C VAL A 178 4.03 -14.77 -6.99
N PHE A 179 5.14 -14.05 -6.88
CA PHE A 179 5.30 -12.73 -7.51
C PHE A 179 5.10 -12.81 -9.04
N ASP A 180 5.69 -13.81 -9.68
CA ASP A 180 5.56 -14.06 -11.13
C ASP A 180 4.15 -14.52 -11.53
N ILE A 181 3.55 -15.42 -10.74
CA ILE A 181 2.17 -15.89 -10.92
C ILE A 181 1.18 -14.71 -10.91
N LEU A 182 1.39 -13.76 -10.00
CA LEU A 182 0.55 -12.56 -9.86
C LEU A 182 0.88 -11.48 -10.90
N LYS A 183 2.03 -11.60 -11.57
CA LYS A 183 2.56 -10.63 -12.55
C LYS A 183 2.67 -9.24 -11.95
N LEU A 184 3.34 -9.15 -10.81
CA LEU A 184 3.54 -7.87 -10.12
C LEU A 184 4.59 -6.99 -10.81
N ASP A 185 5.40 -7.55 -11.69
CA ASP A 185 6.33 -6.85 -12.59
C ASP A 185 5.79 -6.63 -14.01
N ASP A 186 4.48 -6.79 -14.23
CA ASP A 186 3.93 -6.62 -15.57
C ASP A 186 4.13 -5.17 -16.05
N THR A 187 5.10 -4.98 -16.94
CA THR A 187 5.47 -3.71 -17.55
C THR A 187 4.80 -3.47 -18.90
N ARG A 188 3.90 -4.36 -19.35
CA ARG A 188 3.24 -4.25 -20.67
C ARG A 188 2.49 -2.94 -20.89
N HIS A 189 2.21 -2.18 -19.83
CA HIS A 189 1.60 -0.84 -19.91
C HIS A 189 2.51 0.29 -19.39
N GLY A 190 3.82 0.04 -19.25
CA GLY A 190 4.83 1.03 -18.82
C GLY A 190 5.07 1.10 -17.31
N THR A 191 5.93 2.03 -16.88
CA THR A 191 6.32 2.24 -15.47
C THR A 191 5.17 2.65 -14.55
N SER A 192 4.14 3.34 -15.09
CA SER A 192 2.88 3.61 -14.39
C SER A 192 2.17 2.34 -13.92
N THR A 193 2.45 1.19 -14.53
CA THR A 193 1.89 -0.11 -14.15
C THR A 193 2.54 -0.68 -12.89
N LEU A 194 3.85 -0.45 -12.69
CA LEU A 194 4.57 -1.01 -11.53
C LEU A 194 4.13 -0.33 -10.23
N GLN A 195 3.98 1.00 -10.25
CA GLN A 195 3.41 1.73 -9.12
C GLN A 195 1.93 1.40 -8.90
N ALA A 196 1.14 1.20 -9.96
CA ALA A 196 -0.24 0.73 -9.86
C ALA A 196 -0.32 -0.68 -9.26
N ASN A 197 0.64 -1.57 -9.54
CA ASN A 197 0.70 -2.91 -8.96
C ASN A 197 0.90 -2.88 -7.44
N LEU A 198 1.69 -1.93 -6.91
CA LEU A 198 1.83 -1.69 -5.47
C LEU A 198 0.53 -1.20 -4.81
N ALA A 199 -0.33 -0.52 -5.57
CA ALA A 199 -1.65 -0.13 -5.12
C ALA A 199 -2.73 -1.20 -5.39
N SER A 200 -2.41 -2.25 -6.14
CA SER A 200 -3.39 -3.22 -6.62
C SER A 200 -3.81 -4.24 -5.56
N ARG A 201 -4.96 -4.87 -5.79
CA ARG A 201 -5.42 -6.02 -5.01
C ARG A 201 -4.45 -7.21 -5.02
N LYS A 202 -3.66 -7.36 -6.08
CA LYS A 202 -2.70 -8.48 -6.23
C LYS A 202 -1.59 -8.41 -5.19
N ILE A 203 -1.10 -7.22 -4.85
CA ILE A 203 -0.04 -7.09 -3.84
C ILE A 203 -0.50 -7.59 -2.47
N ARG A 204 -1.80 -7.51 -2.15
CA ARG A 204 -2.34 -8.07 -0.92
C ARG A 204 -2.30 -9.60 -0.91
N ALA A 205 -2.64 -10.25 -2.02
CA ALA A 205 -2.51 -11.71 -2.10
C ALA A 205 -1.05 -12.14 -1.90
N PHE A 206 -0.11 -11.38 -2.45
CA PHE A 206 1.33 -11.61 -2.25
C PHE A 206 1.77 -11.44 -0.79
N ILE A 207 1.38 -10.34 -0.15
CA ILE A 207 1.65 -10.07 1.27
C ILE A 207 1.02 -11.16 2.15
N ASN A 208 -0.22 -11.57 1.87
CA ASN A 208 -0.91 -12.62 2.61
C ASN A 208 -0.19 -13.97 2.50
N TYR A 209 0.31 -14.32 1.31
CA TYR A 209 1.11 -15.53 1.14
C TYR A 209 2.42 -15.48 1.93
N SER A 210 3.08 -14.33 1.96
CA SER A 210 4.28 -14.13 2.79
C SER A 210 4.01 -14.29 4.28
N LYS A 211 2.84 -13.81 4.76
CA LYS A 211 2.42 -14.01 6.15
C LYS A 211 2.16 -15.48 6.46
N LEU A 212 1.49 -16.20 5.56
CA LEU A 212 1.24 -17.63 5.70
C LEU A 212 2.54 -18.43 5.83
N THR A 213 3.58 -18.01 5.10
CA THR A 213 4.89 -18.67 5.06
C THR A 213 5.94 -17.98 5.93
N ALA A 214 5.52 -17.09 6.85
CA ALA A 214 6.43 -16.28 7.67
C ALA A 214 7.30 -17.12 8.61
N ALA A 215 6.85 -18.30 9.03
CA ALA A 215 7.65 -19.21 9.86
C ALA A 215 8.90 -19.72 9.12
N GLU A 216 8.84 -19.85 7.79
CA GLU A 216 9.93 -20.34 6.95
C GLU A 216 10.76 -19.18 6.39
N ASN A 217 10.10 -18.09 5.97
CA ASN A 217 10.73 -17.02 5.22
C ASN A 217 11.02 -15.76 6.05
N GLY A 218 10.34 -15.58 7.19
CA GLY A 218 10.29 -14.33 7.93
C GLY A 218 9.08 -13.45 7.56
N GLU A 219 8.59 -12.65 8.51
CA GLU A 219 7.35 -11.87 8.39
C GLU A 219 7.35 -10.88 7.21
N MET A 220 8.52 -10.35 6.86
CA MET A 220 8.68 -9.30 5.84
C MET A 220 9.48 -9.74 4.61
N ALA A 221 9.65 -11.05 4.41
CA ALA A 221 10.41 -11.61 3.27
C ALA A 221 9.89 -11.16 1.89
N TYR A 222 8.61 -10.82 1.79
CA TYR A 222 8.04 -10.27 0.56
C TYR A 222 8.72 -8.95 0.14
N LEU A 223 9.17 -8.13 1.09
CA LEU A 223 9.84 -6.86 0.78
C LEU A 223 11.16 -7.11 0.05
N ASP A 224 11.93 -8.11 0.45
CA ASP A 224 13.17 -8.47 -0.24
C ASP A 224 12.90 -8.86 -1.70
N VAL A 225 11.80 -9.58 -1.94
CA VAL A 225 11.37 -9.92 -3.30
C VAL A 225 10.96 -8.66 -4.07
N LEU A 226 10.14 -7.77 -3.49
CA LEU A 226 9.76 -6.52 -4.15
C LEU A 226 10.97 -5.65 -4.48
N ILE A 227 11.85 -5.44 -3.50
CA ILE A 227 13.09 -4.66 -3.64
C ILE A 227 13.94 -5.24 -4.77
N LYS A 228 14.18 -6.54 -4.77
CA LYS A 228 14.97 -7.20 -5.81
C LYS A 228 14.32 -7.11 -7.18
N ARG A 229 13.03 -7.43 -7.28
CA ARG A 229 12.30 -7.50 -8.56
C ARG A 229 12.05 -6.13 -9.18
N TYR A 230 11.96 -5.08 -8.36
CA TYR A 230 11.83 -3.71 -8.84
C TYR A 230 13.17 -3.00 -9.09
N GLY A 231 14.29 -3.73 -9.14
CA GLY A 231 15.59 -3.14 -9.53
C GLY A 231 16.40 -2.56 -8.38
N GLY A 232 16.20 -3.06 -7.17
CA GLY A 232 16.92 -2.67 -5.97
C GLY A 232 16.19 -1.62 -5.13
N GLU A 233 16.77 -1.31 -3.97
CA GLU A 233 16.11 -0.50 -2.93
C GLU A 233 15.77 0.91 -3.42
N ALA A 234 16.68 1.56 -4.12
CA ALA A 234 16.46 2.92 -4.64
C ALA A 234 15.29 3.00 -5.62
N GLN A 235 15.22 2.04 -6.57
CA GLN A 235 14.14 2.01 -7.56
C GLN A 235 12.81 1.61 -6.93
N PHE A 236 12.82 0.67 -5.98
CA PHE A 236 11.63 0.32 -5.20
C PHE A 236 11.07 1.53 -4.44
N LEU A 237 11.92 2.29 -3.74
CA LEU A 237 11.48 3.47 -2.98
C LEU A 237 10.96 4.59 -3.89
N LEU A 238 11.52 4.74 -5.09
CA LEU A 238 11.01 5.65 -6.11
C LEU A 238 9.59 5.24 -6.55
N LEU A 239 9.38 3.96 -6.87
CA LEU A 239 8.07 3.42 -7.27
C LEU A 239 7.05 3.50 -6.14
N LEU A 240 7.45 3.20 -4.90
CA LEU A 240 6.59 3.30 -3.72
C LEU A 240 6.13 4.74 -3.50
N ARG A 241 7.02 5.72 -3.68
CA ARG A 241 6.67 7.15 -3.62
C ARG A 241 5.70 7.54 -4.73
N ALA A 242 5.96 7.10 -5.96
CA ALA A 242 5.04 7.36 -7.08
C ALA A 242 3.66 6.76 -6.82
N ALA A 243 3.59 5.51 -6.35
CA ALA A 243 2.34 4.85 -5.99
C ALA A 243 1.57 5.60 -4.89
N LYS A 244 2.28 6.18 -3.92
CA LYS A 244 1.67 6.98 -2.85
C LYS A 244 1.15 8.32 -3.34
N ASN A 245 1.80 8.93 -4.33
CA ASN A 245 1.31 10.17 -4.92
C ASN A 245 0.07 9.91 -5.78
N ASP A 246 0.05 8.83 -6.54
CA ASP A 246 -1.07 8.47 -7.42
C ASP A 246 -2.26 7.89 -6.63
N HIS A 247 -1.97 7.16 -5.55
CA HIS A 247 -2.96 6.45 -4.74
C HIS A 247 -2.72 6.68 -3.22
N PRO A 248 -2.86 7.92 -2.72
CA PRO A 248 -2.49 8.30 -1.35
C PRO A 248 -3.32 7.60 -0.26
N LEU A 249 -4.49 7.08 -0.62
CA LEU A 249 -5.39 6.34 0.27
C LEU A 249 -5.30 4.82 0.08
N SER A 250 -4.36 4.34 -0.74
CA SER A 250 -4.16 2.89 -0.91
C SER A 250 -3.58 2.30 0.37
N VAL A 251 -4.42 1.53 1.07
CA VAL A 251 -4.02 0.80 2.29
C VAL A 251 -2.81 -0.09 2.03
N HIS A 252 -2.66 -0.63 0.82
CA HIS A 252 -1.53 -1.49 0.46
C HIS A 252 -0.23 -0.72 0.37
N VAL A 253 -0.24 0.45 -0.27
CA VAL A 253 0.95 1.32 -0.39
C VAL A 253 1.42 1.75 1.00
N LEU A 254 0.48 2.16 1.86
CA LEU A 254 0.77 2.53 3.24
C LEU A 254 1.31 1.35 4.04
N GLN A 255 0.75 0.14 3.87
CA GLN A 255 1.23 -1.07 4.53
C GLN A 255 2.65 -1.43 4.08
N VAL A 256 2.94 -1.40 2.79
CA VAL A 256 4.27 -1.70 2.24
C VAL A 256 5.30 -0.67 2.75
N GLU A 257 4.92 0.61 2.83
CA GLU A 257 5.77 1.65 3.40
C GLU A 257 6.04 1.41 4.89
N ASP A 258 5.00 1.13 5.68
CA ASP A 258 5.14 0.84 7.11
C ASP A 258 5.99 -0.40 7.38
N ASP A 259 5.81 -1.47 6.61
CA ASP A 259 6.61 -2.68 6.73
C ASP A 259 8.06 -2.43 6.30
N PHE A 260 8.32 -1.60 5.28
CA PHE A 260 9.68 -1.18 4.93
C PHE A 260 10.39 -0.47 6.09
N TRP A 261 9.69 0.44 6.77
CA TRP A 261 10.22 1.12 7.95
C TRP A 261 10.52 0.14 9.09
N LYS A 262 9.61 -0.80 9.38
CA LYS A 262 9.84 -1.83 10.39
C LYS A 262 11.05 -2.70 10.04
N MET A 263 11.18 -3.12 8.79
CA MET A 263 12.31 -3.91 8.30
C MET A 263 13.64 -3.16 8.51
N CYS A 264 13.70 -1.87 8.15
CA CYS A 264 14.87 -1.04 8.40
C CYS A 264 15.21 -0.93 9.90
N ALA A 265 14.20 -0.76 10.77
CA ALA A 265 14.40 -0.70 12.21
C ALA A 265 14.90 -2.04 12.79
N LEU A 266 14.34 -3.18 12.36
CA LEU A 266 14.78 -4.52 12.76
C LEU A 266 16.20 -4.82 12.30
N ASN A 267 16.56 -4.42 11.08
CA ASN A 267 17.90 -4.60 10.53
C ASN A 267 18.92 -3.60 11.09
N GLY A 268 18.53 -2.77 12.07
CA GLY A 268 19.42 -1.82 12.72
C GLY A 268 19.95 -0.72 11.79
N VAL A 269 19.18 -0.36 10.75
CA VAL A 269 19.52 0.76 9.87
C VAL A 269 19.41 2.05 10.67
N ALA A 270 20.52 2.77 10.81
CA ALA A 270 20.54 4.02 11.55
C ALA A 270 19.48 5.00 11.01
N PRO A 271 18.73 5.73 11.88
CA PRO A 271 17.68 6.63 11.43
C PRO A 271 18.12 7.66 10.38
N SER A 272 19.32 8.21 10.53
CA SER A 272 19.90 9.12 9.55
C SER A 272 20.05 8.49 8.17
N THR A 273 20.48 7.23 8.09
CA THR A 273 20.60 6.48 6.83
C THR A 273 19.22 6.13 6.26
N ALA A 274 18.28 5.70 7.10
CA ALA A 274 16.94 5.33 6.67
C ALA A 274 16.17 6.52 6.07
N PHE A 275 16.26 7.70 6.71
CA PHE A 275 15.62 8.92 6.19
C PHE A 275 16.20 9.38 4.86
N ASP A 276 17.52 9.26 4.65
CA ASP A 276 18.13 9.60 3.35
C ASP A 276 17.67 8.67 2.22
N LYS A 277 17.47 7.39 2.53
CA LYS A 277 16.95 6.40 1.56
C LYS A 277 15.53 6.73 1.12
N VAL A 278 14.63 6.94 2.09
CA VAL A 278 13.20 7.12 1.79
C VAL A 278 12.87 8.54 1.35
N TRP A 279 13.61 9.55 1.83
CA TRP A 279 13.44 10.95 1.48
C TRP A 279 14.78 11.59 1.08
N PRO A 280 15.31 11.25 -0.10
CA PRO A 280 16.55 11.81 -0.59
C PRO A 280 16.39 13.32 -0.76
N GLY A 281 17.31 14.08 -0.15
CA GLY A 281 17.28 15.53 -0.19
C GLY A 281 16.33 16.19 0.81
N LEU A 282 15.69 15.42 1.71
CA LEU A 282 14.75 15.96 2.70
C LEU A 282 15.35 17.11 3.52
N PHE A 283 16.58 16.91 3.98
CA PHE A 283 17.29 17.90 4.79
C PHE A 283 17.80 19.09 3.97
N LYS A 284 17.67 19.08 2.64
CA LYS A 284 18.00 20.21 1.76
C LYS A 284 16.79 21.12 1.52
N THR A 285 15.58 20.57 1.55
CA THR A 285 14.36 21.33 1.26
C THR A 285 13.85 22.11 2.47
N GLU A 286 14.46 21.94 3.66
CA GLU A 286 14.07 22.61 4.92
C GLU A 286 12.58 22.45 5.29
N TRP A 287 11.84 21.49 4.71
CA TRP A 287 10.39 21.32 4.95
C TRP A 287 10.08 19.97 5.56
N PHE A 288 9.32 20.01 6.65
CA PHE A 288 8.85 18.84 7.38
C PHE A 288 7.36 19.06 7.64
N ASP A 289 6.52 18.17 7.09
CA ASP A 289 5.12 18.13 7.50
C ASP A 289 4.95 17.27 8.75
N GLU A 290 3.82 17.45 9.44
CA GLU A 290 3.47 16.73 10.65
C GLU A 290 3.53 15.20 10.48
N LYS A 291 3.01 14.69 9.35
CA LYS A 291 2.93 13.25 9.08
C LYS A 291 4.33 12.67 8.95
N MET A 292 5.25 13.40 8.33
CA MET A 292 6.62 13.00 8.15
C MET A 292 7.38 13.01 9.48
N VAL A 293 7.21 14.06 10.29
CA VAL A 293 7.83 14.10 11.63
C VAL A 293 7.28 12.97 12.51
N GLY A 294 5.97 12.72 12.48
CA GLY A 294 5.36 11.60 13.19
C GLY A 294 5.97 10.26 12.80
N ARG A 295 6.26 10.04 11.51
CA ARG A 295 6.97 8.85 11.03
C ARG A 295 8.41 8.80 11.51
N MET A 296 9.13 9.93 11.52
CA MET A 296 10.51 9.98 12.04
C MET A 296 10.55 9.60 13.52
N VAL A 297 9.64 10.15 14.33
CA VAL A 297 9.51 9.82 15.76
C VAL A 297 9.21 8.33 15.94
N LYS A 298 8.21 7.81 15.23
CA LYS A 298 7.86 6.39 15.27
C LYS A 298 9.07 5.50 14.91
N TYR A 299 9.75 5.79 13.81
CA TYR A 299 10.92 5.03 13.37
C TYR A 299 12.05 5.05 14.38
N VAL A 300 12.39 6.21 14.93
CA VAL A 300 13.46 6.34 15.93
C VAL A 300 13.12 5.55 17.19
N ASN A 301 11.86 5.58 17.63
CA ASN A 301 11.40 4.77 18.76
C ASN A 301 11.51 3.27 18.48
N ASP A 302 11.05 2.82 17.31
CA ASP A 302 11.14 1.42 16.89
C ASP A 302 12.61 0.97 16.79
N TYR A 303 13.48 1.80 16.23
CA TYR A 303 14.93 1.56 16.16
C TYR A 303 15.56 1.42 17.55
N ASN A 304 15.28 2.36 18.47
CA ASN A 304 15.83 2.31 19.83
C ASN A 304 15.32 1.10 20.62
N LYS A 305 14.07 0.69 20.39
CA LYS A 305 13.50 -0.52 21.00
C LYS A 305 14.23 -1.78 20.54
N ASN A 306 14.56 -1.86 19.25
CA ASN A 306 15.25 -3.01 18.67
C ASN A 306 16.77 -2.99 18.92
N LYS A 307 17.35 -1.83 19.15
CA LYS A 307 18.77 -1.63 19.45
C LYS A 307 18.93 -0.76 20.70
N PRO A 308 18.65 -1.32 21.90
CA PRO A 308 18.75 -0.56 23.14
C PRO A 308 20.21 -0.15 23.35
N ALA A 309 20.46 1.15 23.28
CA ALA A 309 21.73 1.75 23.64
C ALA A 309 21.62 2.36 25.04
N ALA A 310 22.75 2.52 25.72
CA ALA A 310 22.81 3.23 27.01
C ALA A 310 22.26 4.66 26.89
N GLN A 311 22.34 5.25 25.70
CA GLN A 311 21.67 6.50 25.35
C GLN A 311 20.88 6.31 24.05
N PRO A 312 19.54 6.36 24.09
CA PRO A 312 18.71 6.24 22.90
C PRO A 312 18.93 7.45 21.98
N ILE A 313 18.93 7.21 20.66
CA ILE A 313 19.02 8.28 19.66
C ILE A 313 17.68 9.02 19.64
N THR A 314 17.65 10.35 19.65
CA THR A 314 16.40 11.09 19.45
C THR A 314 16.27 11.64 18.03
N VAL A 315 15.07 12.06 17.64
CA VAL A 315 14.87 12.73 16.34
C VAL A 315 15.70 14.01 16.27
N ILE A 316 15.91 14.71 17.38
CA ILE A 316 16.80 15.89 17.43
C ILE A 316 18.24 15.53 17.09
N ASP A 317 18.75 14.40 17.58
CA ASP A 317 20.11 13.96 17.25
C ASP A 317 20.26 13.71 15.75
N VAL A 318 19.25 13.07 15.16
CA VAL A 318 19.23 12.79 13.72
C VAL A 318 19.16 14.08 12.91
N LEU A 319 18.28 15.01 13.28
CA LEU A 319 18.16 16.32 12.64
C LEU A 319 19.46 17.12 12.78
N GLN A 320 20.05 17.16 13.98
CA GLN A 320 21.31 17.85 14.23
C GLN A 320 22.43 17.31 13.36
N GLN A 321 22.57 15.98 13.27
CA GLN A 321 23.56 15.33 12.42
C GLN A 321 23.36 15.71 10.95
N LYS A 322 22.12 15.61 10.45
CA LYS A 322 21.80 15.82 9.03
C LYS A 322 21.86 17.27 8.59
N LEU A 323 21.47 18.20 9.46
CA LEU A 323 21.53 19.62 9.16
C LEU A 323 22.97 20.16 9.26
N GLY A 324 23.93 19.39 9.78
CA GLY A 324 25.33 19.81 9.89
C GLY A 324 25.63 20.58 11.17
N GLY A 325 24.98 20.20 12.26
CA GLY A 325 25.25 20.70 13.61
C GLY A 325 24.14 21.55 14.22
N GLU A 326 24.33 21.87 15.50
CA GLU A 326 23.31 22.49 16.34
C GLU A 326 22.91 23.88 15.85
N LYS A 327 23.86 24.69 15.36
CA LYS A 327 23.57 26.04 14.82
C LYS A 327 22.51 26.01 13.72
N ARG A 328 22.61 25.05 12.80
CA ARG A 328 21.65 24.89 11.69
C ARG A 328 20.34 24.29 12.16
N LEU A 329 20.38 23.36 13.12
CA LEU A 329 19.18 22.84 13.77
C LEU A 329 18.37 23.94 14.46
N VAL A 330 19.02 24.82 15.24
CA VAL A 330 18.33 25.93 15.92
C VAL A 330 17.70 26.87 14.89
N ASN A 331 18.47 27.26 13.85
CA ASN A 331 17.92 28.07 12.77
C ASN A 331 16.67 27.43 12.16
N PHE A 332 16.76 26.13 11.87
CA PHE A 332 15.68 25.34 11.30
C PHE A 332 14.44 25.30 12.22
N LEU A 333 14.59 24.89 13.49
CA LEU A 333 13.46 24.76 14.43
C LEU A 333 12.74 26.09 14.69
N PHE A 334 13.49 27.19 14.79
CA PHE A 334 12.92 28.50 15.10
C PHE A 334 12.34 29.23 13.89
N ARG A 335 12.88 29.01 12.68
CA ARG A 335 12.23 29.45 11.43
C ARG A 335 10.86 28.77 11.25
N MET A 336 10.75 27.51 11.64
CA MET A 336 9.49 26.77 11.58
C MET A 336 8.50 27.15 12.69
N ASN A 337 8.94 27.89 13.71
CA ASN A 337 8.12 28.34 14.84
C ASN A 337 7.99 29.88 14.93
N ILE A 338 8.15 30.57 13.79
CA ILE A 338 8.00 32.03 13.71
C ILE A 338 6.58 32.42 14.12
N PRO A 339 6.35 33.36 15.05
CA PRO A 339 4.99 33.79 15.44
C PRO A 339 4.24 34.53 14.31
N ASN A 340 2.90 34.49 14.34
CA ASN A 340 2.00 35.19 13.39
C ASN A 340 2.33 36.68 13.19
N ALA A 341 2.89 37.36 14.19
CA ALA A 341 3.24 38.78 14.11
C ALA A 341 4.38 39.08 13.12
N MET A 342 5.33 38.14 12.94
CA MET A 342 6.39 38.27 11.93
C MET A 342 5.89 37.99 10.50
N LEU A 343 4.76 37.28 10.38
CA LEU A 343 4.14 37.05 9.07
C LEU A 343 3.70 38.34 8.43
N GLN A 344 3.27 39.34 9.19
CA GLN A 344 2.79 40.63 8.69
C GLN A 344 3.76 41.27 7.68
N ASN A 345 5.07 41.10 7.90
CA ASN A 345 6.14 41.67 7.08
C ASN A 345 6.63 40.76 5.94
N MET A 346 6.12 39.53 5.83
CA MET A 346 6.45 38.61 4.74
C MET A 346 5.68 38.97 3.46
N SER A 347 6.28 38.68 2.31
CA SER A 347 5.58 38.78 1.02
C SER A 347 4.36 37.84 0.98
N PRO A 348 3.34 38.12 0.15
CA PRO A 348 2.17 37.24 0.00
C PRO A 348 2.53 35.78 -0.35
N SER A 349 3.58 35.56 -1.15
CA SER A 349 4.08 34.21 -1.47
C SER A 349 4.70 33.50 -0.27
N GLU A 350 5.43 34.22 0.58
CA GLU A 350 6.01 33.66 1.80
C GLU A 350 4.95 33.42 2.87
N LYS A 351 3.96 34.31 2.98
CA LYS A 351 2.76 34.13 3.81
C LYS A 351 2.00 32.88 3.37
N ASN A 352 1.68 32.72 2.09
CA ASN A 352 0.95 31.54 1.59
C ASN A 352 1.74 30.25 1.83
N ARG A 353 3.07 30.29 1.65
CA ARG A 353 3.94 29.15 1.94
C ARG A 353 3.90 28.81 3.44
N TYR A 354 4.09 29.81 4.32
CA TYR A 354 4.02 29.63 5.76
C TYR A 354 2.63 29.17 6.25
N TRP A 355 1.53 29.75 5.74
CA TRP A 355 0.17 29.38 6.14
C TRP A 355 -0.20 27.96 5.70
N SER A 356 0.33 27.48 4.57
CA SER A 356 0.22 26.07 4.22
C SER A 356 0.98 25.13 5.18
N TRP A 357 1.92 25.66 5.98
CA TRP A 357 2.77 24.90 6.90
C TRP A 357 2.29 24.90 8.35
N THR A 358 1.66 25.98 8.83
CA THR A 358 1.39 26.17 10.27
C THR A 358 0.01 25.75 10.73
N ASN A 359 -0.48 24.61 10.24
CA ASN A 359 -1.58 23.94 10.92
C ASN A 359 -1.21 23.71 12.39
N GLU A 360 -2.16 23.91 13.31
CA GLU A 360 -1.92 23.92 14.77
C GLU A 360 -1.15 22.70 15.27
N VAL A 361 -1.32 21.56 14.61
CA VAL A 361 -0.70 20.30 15.00
C VAL A 361 0.82 20.29 14.76
N SER A 362 1.30 20.96 13.70
CA SER A 362 2.74 21.12 13.44
C SER A 362 3.42 21.99 14.50
N LYS A 363 2.70 22.95 15.10
CA LYS A 363 3.20 23.75 16.22
C LYS A 363 3.44 22.90 17.47
N GLY A 364 2.55 21.93 17.75
CA GLY A 364 2.70 21.02 18.89
C GLY A 364 3.98 20.19 18.81
N ILE A 365 4.22 19.56 17.66
CA ILE A 365 5.41 18.72 17.47
C ILE A 365 6.70 19.54 17.51
N MET A 366 6.73 20.69 16.83
CA MET A 366 7.91 21.57 16.86
C MET A 366 8.15 22.17 18.24
N SER A 367 7.09 22.45 19.01
CA SER A 367 7.21 22.85 20.41
C SER A 367 7.87 21.76 21.26
N ASN A 368 7.57 20.49 21.02
CA ASN A 368 8.22 19.38 21.72
C ASN A 368 9.72 19.31 21.40
N PHE A 369 10.12 19.52 20.14
CA PHE A 369 11.54 19.57 19.79
C PHE A 369 12.26 20.78 20.38
N ILE A 370 11.62 21.96 20.38
CA ILE A 370 12.19 23.14 21.04
C ILE A 370 12.32 22.91 22.54
N HIS A 371 11.33 22.28 23.17
CA HIS A 371 11.38 21.92 24.57
C HIS A 371 12.54 20.95 24.85
N GLU A 372 12.70 19.87 24.08
CA GLU A 372 13.82 18.93 24.23
C GLU A 372 15.19 19.61 23.99
N LEU A 373 15.28 20.51 23.01
CA LEU A 373 16.49 21.33 22.81
C LEU A 373 16.81 22.17 24.05
N PHE A 374 15.80 22.82 24.64
CA PHE A 374 15.97 23.59 25.86
C PHE A 374 16.34 22.73 27.07
N GLN A 375 15.79 21.51 27.18
CA GLN A 375 16.22 20.53 28.18
C GLN A 375 17.72 20.25 28.09
N ARG A 376 18.22 20.03 26.87
CA ARG A 376 19.64 19.77 26.60
C ARG A 376 20.52 20.98 26.94
N TRP A 377 20.02 22.19 26.73
CA TRP A 377 20.74 23.40 27.13
C TRP A 377 20.79 23.56 28.64
N TYR A 378 19.66 23.33 29.30
CA TYR A 378 19.54 23.42 30.75
C TYR A 378 20.40 22.38 31.47
N SER A 379 20.40 21.13 31.01
CA SER A 379 21.21 20.06 31.62
C SER A 379 22.72 20.31 31.52
N LYS A 380 23.16 21.06 30.51
CA LYS A 380 24.54 21.55 30.35
C LYS A 380 24.83 22.82 31.14
N THR A 381 23.92 23.23 32.04
CA THR A 381 24.02 24.41 32.90
C THR A 381 24.13 25.76 32.16
N PHE A 382 23.65 25.82 30.91
CA PHE A 382 23.75 27.06 30.13
C PHE A 382 22.79 28.14 30.66
N LYS A 383 23.37 29.22 31.18
CA LYS A 383 22.62 30.42 31.55
C LYS A 383 22.13 31.17 30.29
N PRO A 384 20.97 31.84 30.34
CA PRO A 384 20.40 32.55 29.18
C PRO A 384 21.27 33.68 28.59
N THR A 385 22.31 34.16 29.28
CA THR A 385 23.05 35.38 28.93
C THR A 385 24.31 35.16 28.10
N GLU A 386 25.23 34.28 28.52
CA GLU A 386 26.58 34.20 27.91
C GLU A 386 26.68 33.10 26.85
N HIS A 387 26.24 31.87 27.15
CA HIS A 387 26.38 30.73 26.24
C HIS A 387 25.33 30.67 25.13
N LEU A 388 24.22 31.39 25.29
CA LEU A 388 23.17 31.40 24.30
C LEU A 388 23.62 32.16 23.04
N GLN A 389 24.39 33.25 23.21
CA GLN A 389 24.86 34.09 22.10
C GLN A 389 25.76 33.31 21.13
N GLU A 390 26.62 32.40 21.62
CA GLU A 390 27.47 31.56 20.77
C GLU A 390 26.67 30.59 19.87
N ARG A 391 25.48 30.18 20.34
CA ARG A 391 24.61 29.20 19.69
C ARG A 391 23.62 29.83 18.74
N ILE A 392 23.23 31.09 18.96
CA ILE A 392 22.19 31.77 18.18
C ILE A 392 22.66 33.04 17.48
N GLY A 393 23.90 33.49 17.72
CA GLY A 393 24.41 34.77 17.21
C GLY A 393 24.48 34.85 15.69
N HIS A 394 24.43 33.71 14.98
CA HIS A 394 24.35 33.64 13.52
C HIS A 394 22.93 33.77 12.96
N LEU A 395 21.90 33.83 13.83
CA LEU A 395 20.51 33.96 13.43
C LEU A 395 20.12 35.43 13.26
N ASP A 396 18.97 35.68 12.62
CA ASP A 396 18.38 37.01 12.58
C ASP A 396 18.10 37.55 13.99
N ALA A 397 18.32 38.86 14.20
CA ALA A 397 18.21 39.49 15.51
C ALA A 397 16.83 39.27 16.17
N ALA A 398 15.76 39.29 15.38
CA ALA A 398 14.42 39.12 15.90
C ALA A 398 14.14 37.65 16.27
N VAL A 399 14.72 36.69 15.53
CA VAL A 399 14.71 35.26 15.92
C VAL A 399 15.51 35.04 17.20
N GLN A 400 16.67 35.70 17.35
CA GLN A 400 17.47 35.62 18.57
C GLN A 400 16.69 36.08 19.80
N VAL A 401 15.94 37.19 19.70
CA VAL A 401 15.11 37.73 20.79
C VAL A 401 14.04 36.71 21.21
N VAL A 402 13.34 36.08 20.25
CA VAL A 402 12.33 35.06 20.56
C VAL A 402 12.95 33.85 21.27
N ILE A 403 14.11 33.38 20.82
CA ILE A 403 14.81 32.26 21.46
C ILE A 403 15.21 32.62 22.89
N LYS A 404 15.82 33.80 23.08
CA LYS A 404 16.22 34.32 24.40
C LYS A 404 15.05 34.35 25.37
N LEU A 405 13.92 34.93 24.97
CA LEU A 405 12.72 35.03 25.81
C LEU A 405 12.14 33.66 26.15
N LYS A 406 11.97 32.78 25.16
CA LYS A 406 11.42 31.43 25.39
C LYS A 406 12.33 30.57 26.27
N TYR A 407 13.65 30.64 26.06
CA TYR A 407 14.59 29.88 26.88
C TYR A 407 14.70 30.45 28.31
N ALA A 408 14.67 31.77 28.48
CA ALA A 408 14.66 32.39 29.80
C ALA A 408 13.42 31.99 30.62
N ASP A 409 12.23 32.03 30.02
CA ASP A 409 10.99 31.56 30.65
C ASP A 409 11.10 30.08 31.06
N PHE A 410 11.52 29.21 30.13
CA PHE A 410 11.76 27.80 30.41
C PHE A 410 12.76 27.56 31.55
N TYR A 411 13.88 28.30 31.54
CA TYR A 411 14.95 28.19 32.54
C TYR A 411 14.45 28.58 33.93
N ASN A 412 13.73 29.70 34.03
CA ASN A 412 13.20 30.21 35.30
C ASN A 412 12.20 29.24 35.92
N ARG A 413 11.25 28.72 35.12
CA ARG A 413 10.24 27.75 35.59
C ARG A 413 10.85 26.47 36.19
N ARG A 414 12.04 26.05 35.72
CA ARG A 414 12.73 24.86 36.24
C ARG A 414 13.64 25.13 37.43
N ARG A 415 14.04 26.39 37.64
CA ARG A 415 14.93 26.76 38.75
C ARG A 415 14.15 27.01 40.04
N THR A 416 12.94 27.54 39.95
CA THR A 416 12.03 27.67 41.09
C THR A 416 11.45 26.29 41.42
N PRO A 417 11.62 25.77 42.65
CA PRO A 417 10.86 24.61 43.10
C PRO A 417 9.36 24.89 42.95
N PRO A 418 8.52 23.90 42.59
CA PRO A 418 7.08 24.08 42.70
C PRO A 418 6.75 24.39 44.16
N GLU A 419 6.11 25.54 44.39
CA GLU A 419 5.59 25.96 45.71
C GLU A 419 4.46 25.03 46.18
#